data_AF-A0A966W8M6-F1
#
_entry.id   AF-A0A966W8M6-F1
#
_cell.length_a   1.000
_cell.length_b   1.000
_cell.length_c   1.000
_cell.angle_alpha   90.00
_cell.angle_beta   90.00
_cell.angle_gamma   90.00
#
_symmetry.space_group_name_H-M   'P 1'
#
loop_
_entity.id
_entity.type
_entity.pdbx_description
1 polymer ?
#
loop_
_entity_poly.entity_id
_entity_poly.type
_entity_poly.pdbx_seq_one_letter_code
_entity_poly.pdbx_strand_id
1 'polypeptide(L)'
;MSSAIQVAKTATYLPDLVEVQRASFKWFLEKGLIEELESFSPITDYTGKLELHFIGSEYRLKRPRHDVEEAKRRDATFASQMYVTCRLVNKETGEIKEQEVFIGELPLMTERGTFIINGAERVIVNQIVRSPGVYFKDEQDKNGRKTFNASLIPNRGAWLKFETDKNDLLHVRVDKTRKINAHVLMRAIGLSDNDVLDKLRHPEYYQKSIEAANDEGIASEDQALLELYKKLRPGEPPSVSGGQTLLHSRFFDPKRYDLGRVG
;
A
#
# COMPACT_ATOMS: atom_id res chain seq x y z
N MET A 1 54.81 33.40 -5.63
CA MET A 1 53.39 33.26 -5.26
C MET A 1 52.63 32.75 -6.47
N SER A 2 52.37 31.44 -6.51
CA SER A 2 51.65 30.80 -7.61
C SER A 2 50.16 30.81 -7.27
N SER A 3 49.40 31.70 -7.92
CA SER A 3 47.94 31.64 -7.85
C SER A 3 47.48 30.50 -8.74
N ALA A 4 47.29 29.32 -8.15
CA ALA A 4 46.57 28.24 -8.79
C ALA A 4 45.14 28.72 -9.05
N ILE A 5 44.81 28.96 -10.31
CA ILE A 5 43.45 29.19 -10.77
C ILE A 5 42.68 27.91 -10.47
N GLN A 6 41.85 27.96 -9.44
CA GLN A 6 40.88 26.92 -9.13
C GLN A 6 39.85 26.95 -10.26
N VAL A 7 40.00 26.08 -11.25
CA VAL A 7 39.01 25.93 -12.33
C VAL A 7 37.74 25.38 -11.69
N ALA A 8 36.74 26.25 -11.53
CA ALA A 8 35.40 25.85 -11.14
C ALA A 8 34.89 24.79 -12.12
N LYS A 9 34.39 23.66 -11.60
CA LYS A 9 33.67 22.65 -12.39
C LYS A 9 32.41 23.28 -12.96
N THR A 10 32.50 23.89 -14.13
CA THR A 10 31.35 24.36 -14.91
C THR A 10 31.46 23.78 -16.31
N ALA A 11 31.25 22.47 -16.40
CA ALA A 11 30.99 21.78 -17.66
C ALA A 11 29.64 21.08 -17.50
N THR A 12 28.57 21.75 -17.89
CA THR A 12 27.22 21.18 -18.02
C THR A 12 27.21 20.24 -19.23
N TYR A 13 27.79 19.05 -19.06
CA TYR A 13 27.42 17.91 -19.89
C TYR A 13 25.95 17.60 -19.61
N LEU A 14 25.20 17.23 -20.66
CA LEU A 14 23.85 16.73 -20.47
C LEU A 14 23.92 15.53 -19.50
N PRO A 15 23.08 15.51 -18.45
CA PRO A 15 23.05 14.38 -17.54
C PRO A 15 22.61 13.12 -18.28
N ASP A 16 23.03 11.96 -17.80
CA ASP A 16 22.57 10.70 -18.34
C ASP A 16 21.06 10.55 -18.05
N LEU A 17 20.25 10.76 -19.08
CA LEU A 17 18.79 10.76 -18.96
C LEU A 17 18.21 9.38 -18.59
N VAL A 18 19.01 8.31 -18.71
CA VAL A 18 18.65 6.93 -18.37
C VAL A 18 19.13 6.57 -16.96
N GLU A 19 19.99 7.39 -16.34
CA GLU A 19 20.51 7.18 -14.98
C GLU A 19 19.40 6.96 -13.97
N VAL A 20 18.31 7.73 -14.04
CA VAL A 20 17.17 7.60 -13.11
C VAL A 20 16.59 6.18 -13.13
N GLN A 21 16.48 5.56 -14.31
CA GLN A 21 15.97 4.18 -14.46
C GLN A 21 16.95 3.17 -13.87
N ARG A 22 18.24 3.29 -14.21
CA ARG A 22 19.27 2.34 -13.75
C ARG A 22 19.52 2.45 -12.25
N ALA A 23 19.56 3.67 -11.72
CA ALA A 23 19.72 3.92 -10.29
C ALA A 23 18.53 3.36 -9.50
N SER A 24 17.30 3.56 -10.00
CA SER A 24 16.09 2.99 -9.39
C SER A 24 16.11 1.46 -9.39
N PHE A 25 16.45 0.82 -10.51
CA PHE A 25 16.53 -0.63 -10.58
C PHE A 25 17.66 -1.22 -9.73
N LYS A 26 18.82 -0.55 -9.67
CA LYS A 26 19.91 -0.92 -8.77
C LYS A 26 19.46 -0.85 -7.31
N TRP A 27 18.81 0.23 -6.90
CA TRP A 27 18.26 0.36 -5.55
C TRP A 27 17.21 -0.73 -5.25
N PHE A 28 16.37 -1.06 -6.22
CA PHE A 28 15.40 -2.16 -6.09
C PHE A 28 16.11 -3.49 -5.79
N LEU A 29 17.17 -3.84 -6.53
CA LEU A 29 17.93 -5.06 -6.24
C LEU A 29 18.65 -4.98 -4.89
N GLU A 30 19.31 -3.87 -4.57
CA GLU A 30 20.15 -3.79 -3.36
C GLU A 30 19.36 -3.62 -2.06
N LYS A 31 18.15 -3.04 -2.11
CA LYS A 31 17.36 -2.69 -0.93
C LYS A 31 15.88 -3.04 -1.07
N GLY A 32 15.23 -2.58 -2.12
CA GLY A 32 13.77 -2.69 -2.24
C GLY A 32 13.26 -4.14 -2.22
N LEU A 33 13.95 -5.05 -2.91
CA LEU A 33 13.60 -6.47 -2.96
C LEU A 33 13.83 -7.15 -1.61
N ILE A 34 14.90 -6.77 -0.89
CA ILE A 34 15.19 -7.29 0.45
C ILE A 34 14.10 -6.84 1.42
N GLU A 35 13.80 -5.54 1.45
CA GLU A 35 12.73 -4.95 2.28
C GLU A 35 11.39 -5.64 2.02
N GLU A 36 11.05 -5.89 0.74
CA GLU A 36 9.79 -6.54 0.38
C GLU A 36 9.74 -8.01 0.83
N LEU A 37 10.81 -8.79 0.61
CA LEU A 37 10.90 -10.18 1.06
C LEU A 37 10.79 -10.31 2.59
N GLU A 38 11.45 -9.41 3.32
CA GLU A 38 11.41 -9.38 4.78
C GLU A 38 10.03 -8.93 5.30
N SER A 39 9.32 -8.05 4.57
CA SER A 39 7.99 -7.56 4.97
C SER A 39 6.92 -8.65 5.08
N PHE A 40 7.07 -9.76 4.34
CA PHE A 40 6.17 -10.90 4.43
C PHE A 40 6.42 -11.78 5.66
N SER A 41 7.57 -11.65 6.30
CA SER A 41 8.01 -12.53 7.39
C SER A 41 7.59 -12.01 8.77
N PRO A 42 7.17 -12.88 9.72
CA PRO A 42 6.89 -14.30 9.52
C PRO A 42 5.54 -14.52 8.80
N ILE A 43 5.49 -15.57 7.99
CA ILE A 43 4.25 -16.18 7.53
C ILE A 43 3.91 -17.31 8.50
N THR A 44 2.79 -17.17 9.20
CA THR A 44 2.31 -18.16 10.18
C THR A 44 1.18 -18.98 9.59
N ASP A 45 1.10 -20.26 9.94
CA ASP A 45 -0.06 -21.07 9.65
C ASP A 45 -1.27 -20.67 10.53
N TYR A 46 -2.46 -21.23 10.25
CA TYR A 46 -3.70 -20.90 10.97
C TYR A 46 -3.66 -21.32 12.45
N THR A 47 -2.83 -22.31 12.82
CA THR A 47 -2.66 -22.73 14.21
C THR A 47 -1.56 -21.93 14.93
N GLY A 48 -0.76 -21.15 14.20
CA GLY A 48 0.37 -20.38 14.72
C GLY A 48 1.58 -21.22 15.17
N LYS A 49 1.61 -22.51 14.82
CA LYS A 49 2.64 -23.49 15.20
C LYS A 49 3.83 -23.47 14.25
N LEU A 50 3.60 -23.21 12.97
CA LEU A 50 4.62 -23.15 11.94
C LEU A 50 4.83 -21.69 11.51
N GLU A 51 6.09 -21.27 11.47
CA GLU A 51 6.49 -19.98 10.92
C GLU A 51 7.47 -20.16 9.77
N LEU A 52 7.16 -19.56 8.63
CA LEU A 52 8.07 -19.42 7.51
C LEU A 52 8.64 -18.00 7.49
N HIS A 53 9.96 -17.92 7.46
CA HIS A 53 10.72 -16.67 7.37
C HIS A 53 11.52 -16.65 6.07
N PHE A 54 11.42 -15.56 5.32
CA PHE A 54 12.30 -15.28 4.19
C PHE A 54 13.48 -14.45 4.68
N ILE A 55 14.69 -14.96 4.48
CA ILE A 55 15.92 -14.22 4.78
C ILE A 55 16.26 -13.42 3.52
N GLY A 56 15.60 -12.27 3.36
CA GLY A 56 15.72 -11.43 2.17
C GLY A 56 17.16 -11.02 1.89
N SER A 57 17.95 -10.71 2.92
CA SER A 57 19.37 -10.37 2.80
C SER A 57 20.26 -11.47 2.17
N GLU A 58 19.79 -12.72 2.13
CA GLU A 58 20.50 -13.85 1.52
C GLU A 58 20.00 -14.19 0.11
N TYR A 59 19.15 -13.37 -0.50
CA TYR A 59 18.66 -13.65 -1.85
C TYR A 59 19.81 -13.68 -2.87
N ARG A 60 19.70 -14.58 -3.84
CA ARG A 60 20.71 -14.81 -4.87
C ARG A 60 20.09 -14.84 -6.26
N LEU A 61 20.76 -14.15 -7.17
CA LEU A 61 20.47 -14.16 -8.60
C LEU A 61 21.51 -15.02 -9.31
N LYS A 62 21.07 -16.06 -10.01
CA LYS A 62 21.95 -16.84 -10.90
C LYS A 62 22.32 -16.02 -12.13
N ARG A 63 23.32 -16.49 -12.88
CA ARG A 63 23.58 -15.91 -14.19
C ARG A 63 22.36 -16.10 -15.09
N PRO A 64 21.95 -15.08 -15.88
CA PRO A 64 20.93 -15.24 -16.89
C PRO A 64 21.24 -16.40 -17.83
N ARG A 65 20.20 -17.12 -18.25
CA ARG A 65 20.34 -18.26 -19.17
C ARG A 65 20.78 -17.84 -20.57
N HIS A 66 20.38 -16.64 -20.97
CA HIS A 66 20.64 -16.04 -22.27
C HIS A 66 21.22 -14.65 -22.07
N ASP A 67 22.09 -14.23 -22.98
CA ASP A 67 22.44 -12.81 -23.10
C ASP A 67 21.31 -12.02 -23.79
N VAL A 68 21.46 -10.70 -23.88
CA VAL A 68 20.44 -9.81 -24.45
C VAL A 68 20.14 -10.13 -25.93
N GLU A 69 21.17 -10.45 -26.72
CA GLU A 69 21.04 -10.71 -28.16
C GLU A 69 20.46 -12.11 -28.44
N GLU A 70 20.81 -13.10 -27.63
CA GLU A 70 20.23 -14.42 -27.67
C GLU A 70 18.77 -14.40 -27.23
N ALA A 71 18.44 -13.64 -26.17
CA ALA A 71 17.05 -13.48 -25.74
C ALA A 71 16.17 -12.89 -26.85
N LYS A 72 16.67 -11.87 -27.57
CA LYS A 72 16.01 -11.30 -28.75
C LYS A 72 15.83 -12.31 -29.89
N ARG A 73 16.87 -13.07 -30.24
CA ARG A 73 16.83 -14.04 -31.35
C ARG A 73 15.95 -15.25 -31.10
N ARG A 74 15.79 -15.66 -29.84
CA ARG A 74 15.04 -16.87 -29.45
C ARG A 74 13.62 -16.58 -28.93
N ASP A 75 13.14 -15.35 -29.06
CA ASP A 75 11.88 -14.90 -28.46
C ASP A 75 11.80 -15.21 -26.95
N ALA A 76 12.94 -15.15 -26.25
CA ALA A 76 13.06 -15.45 -24.82
C ALA A 76 13.10 -14.17 -23.97
N THR A 77 12.91 -14.31 -22.66
CA THR A 77 12.99 -13.20 -21.71
C THR A 77 14.39 -13.14 -21.09
N PHE A 78 15.01 -11.95 -21.08
CA PHE A 78 16.29 -11.72 -20.41
C PHE A 78 16.07 -11.62 -18.91
N ALA A 79 16.22 -12.76 -18.21
CA ALA A 79 15.96 -12.89 -16.79
C ALA A 79 17.00 -13.75 -16.07
N SER A 80 17.08 -13.55 -14.76
CA SER A 80 17.87 -14.35 -13.83
C SER A 80 16.95 -15.17 -12.93
N GLN A 81 17.34 -16.41 -12.65
CA GLN A 81 16.69 -17.22 -11.62
C GLN A 81 17.01 -16.67 -10.23
N MET A 82 15.98 -16.44 -9.43
CA MET A 82 16.07 -15.91 -8.08
C MET A 82 15.83 -17.00 -7.04
N TYR A 83 16.75 -17.08 -6.08
CA TYR A 83 16.71 -17.97 -4.94
C TYR A 83 16.73 -17.15 -3.66
N VAL A 84 16.01 -17.62 -2.63
CA VAL A 84 15.97 -17.00 -1.31
C VAL A 84 16.12 -18.09 -0.25
N THR A 85 16.91 -17.83 0.78
CA THR A 85 16.97 -18.72 1.95
C THR A 85 15.67 -18.58 2.75
N CYS A 86 14.95 -19.68 2.88
CA CYS A 86 13.74 -19.78 3.68
C CYS A 86 14.02 -20.57 4.95
N ARG A 87 13.60 -20.04 6.11
CA ARG A 87 13.67 -20.70 7.40
C ARG A 87 12.27 -21.09 7.86
N LEU A 88 12.02 -22.39 8.00
CA LEU A 88 10.81 -22.94 8.59
C LEU A 88 11.07 -23.27 10.06
N VAL A 89 10.34 -22.64 10.96
CA VAL A 89 10.40 -22.85 12.40
C VAL A 89 9.14 -23.57 12.86
N ASN A 90 9.31 -24.75 13.46
CA ASN A 90 8.23 -25.42 14.17
C ASN A 90 8.31 -25.07 15.66
N LYS A 91 7.33 -24.28 16.14
CA LYS A 91 7.29 -23.84 17.54
C LYS A 91 7.02 -24.96 18.54
N GLU A 92 6.40 -26.07 18.12
CA GLU A 92 6.09 -27.18 19.01
C GLU A 92 7.31 -28.05 19.29
N THR A 93 8.10 -28.34 18.26
CA THR A 93 9.29 -29.20 18.37
C THR A 93 10.57 -28.41 18.60
N GLY A 94 10.57 -27.10 18.33
CA GLY A 94 11.76 -26.26 18.26
C GLY A 94 12.65 -26.55 17.04
N GLU A 95 12.18 -27.36 16.09
CA GLU A 95 12.93 -27.72 14.89
C GLU A 95 12.99 -26.53 13.92
N ILE A 96 14.20 -26.21 13.46
CA ILE A 96 14.45 -25.16 12.46
C ILE A 96 15.03 -25.82 11.22
N LYS A 97 14.38 -25.62 10.07
CA LYS A 97 14.86 -26.06 8.75
C LYS A 97 15.13 -24.86 7.88
N GLU A 98 16.35 -24.75 7.39
CA GLU A 98 16.75 -23.73 6.42
C GLU A 98 16.99 -24.39 5.07
N GLN A 99 16.44 -23.78 4.02
CA GLN A 99 16.59 -24.25 2.65
C GLN A 99 16.62 -23.08 1.68
N GLU A 100 17.52 -23.15 0.69
CA GLU A 100 17.51 -22.24 -0.45
C GLU A 100 16.38 -22.65 -1.41
N VAL A 101 15.41 -21.76 -1.62
CA VAL A 101 14.21 -22.02 -2.43
C VAL A 101 14.22 -21.13 -3.67
N PHE A 102 13.92 -21.71 -4.83
CA PHE A 102 13.68 -20.97 -6.06
C PHE A 102 12.32 -20.25 -5.97
N ILE A 103 12.32 -18.92 -6.03
CA ILE A 103 11.08 -18.11 -5.97
C ILE A 103 10.57 -17.74 -7.36
N GLY A 104 11.45 -17.61 -8.36
CA GLY A 104 11.02 -17.26 -9.70
C GLY A 104 12.14 -16.70 -10.57
N GLU A 105 11.79 -16.25 -11.77
CA GLU A 105 12.71 -15.57 -12.68
C GLU A 105 12.45 -14.05 -12.62
N LEU A 106 13.52 -13.29 -12.44
CA LEU A 106 13.49 -11.82 -12.39
C LEU A 106 14.05 -11.25 -13.70
N PRO A 107 13.23 -10.56 -14.51
CA PRO A 107 13.72 -9.83 -15.67
C PRO A 107 14.77 -8.80 -15.27
N LEU A 108 15.89 -8.76 -15.99
CA LEU A 108 16.99 -7.84 -15.71
C LEU A 108 16.96 -6.65 -16.66
N MET A 109 17.30 -5.48 -16.12
CA MET A 109 17.47 -4.27 -16.92
C MET A 109 18.77 -4.35 -17.72
N THR A 110 18.71 -4.00 -19.00
CA THR A 110 19.88 -3.87 -19.88
C THR A 110 20.65 -2.57 -19.57
N GLU A 111 21.85 -2.43 -20.12
CA GLU A 111 22.64 -1.19 -20.01
C GLU A 111 21.91 0.05 -20.55
N ARG A 112 20.96 -0.16 -21.48
CA ARG A 112 20.14 0.89 -22.09
C ARG A 112 18.92 1.29 -21.26
N GLY A 113 18.70 0.69 -20.09
CA GLY A 113 17.52 0.94 -19.27
C GLY A 113 16.24 0.26 -19.78
N THR A 114 16.39 -0.78 -20.60
CA THR A 114 15.28 -1.55 -21.20
C THR A 114 15.20 -2.95 -20.63
N PHE A 115 14.13 -3.69 -20.94
CA PHE A 115 13.95 -5.10 -20.60
C PHE A 115 13.62 -5.89 -21.87
N ILE A 116 14.13 -7.13 -21.97
CA ILE A 116 13.76 -8.04 -23.06
C ILE A 116 12.73 -9.02 -22.53
N ILE A 117 11.49 -8.94 -23.02
CA ILE A 117 10.37 -9.79 -22.63
C ILE A 117 9.86 -10.51 -23.87
N ASN A 118 10.04 -11.83 -23.91
CA ASN A 118 9.67 -12.69 -25.04
C ASN A 118 10.23 -12.15 -26.38
N GLY A 119 11.53 -11.89 -26.43
CA GLY A 119 12.25 -11.33 -27.58
C GLY A 119 12.08 -9.83 -27.80
N ALA A 120 10.99 -9.25 -27.30
CA ALA A 120 10.67 -7.83 -27.50
C ALA A 120 11.36 -6.94 -26.46
N GLU A 121 12.00 -5.87 -26.94
CA GLU A 121 12.59 -4.85 -26.08
C GLU A 121 11.51 -3.86 -25.60
N ARG A 122 11.45 -3.64 -24.28
CA ARG A 122 10.44 -2.84 -23.61
C ARG A 122 11.07 -1.83 -22.66
N VAL A 123 10.38 -0.72 -22.45
CA VAL A 123 10.76 0.34 -21.49
C VAL A 123 9.68 0.42 -20.42
N ILE A 124 10.10 0.50 -19.15
CA ILE A 124 9.21 0.84 -18.05
C ILE A 124 9.11 2.36 -17.97
N VAL A 125 7.88 2.90 -18.00
CA VAL A 125 7.62 4.33 -17.96
C VAL A 125 7.23 4.74 -16.54
N ASN A 126 7.98 5.69 -15.97
CA ASN A 126 7.68 6.26 -14.67
C ASN A 126 6.28 6.87 -14.66
N GLN A 127 5.50 6.54 -13.63
CA GLN A 127 4.17 7.09 -13.42
C GLN A 127 4.24 8.21 -12.37
N ILE A 128 3.48 9.27 -12.58
CA ILE A 128 3.25 10.30 -11.56
C ILE A 128 1.95 9.93 -10.85
N VAL A 129 2.08 9.50 -9.60
CA VAL A 129 0.96 9.16 -8.72
C VAL A 129 0.86 10.17 -7.59
N ARG A 130 -0.31 10.24 -6.95
CA ARG A 130 -0.47 11.07 -5.73
C ARG A 130 0.38 10.45 -4.63
N SER A 131 1.12 11.28 -3.90
CA SER A 131 1.84 10.81 -2.72
C SER A 131 0.87 10.34 -1.64
N PRO A 132 1.27 9.41 -0.77
CA PRO A 132 0.50 9.09 0.41
C PRO A 132 0.26 10.35 1.27
N GLY A 133 -0.90 10.41 1.94
CA GLY A 133 -1.27 11.52 2.81
C GLY A 133 -2.74 11.91 2.73
N VAL A 134 -3.08 13.05 3.34
CA VAL A 134 -4.45 13.58 3.40
C VAL A 134 -4.62 14.77 2.46
N TYR A 135 -5.59 14.67 1.57
CA TYR A 135 -5.92 15.71 0.59
C TYR A 135 -7.30 16.29 0.87
N PHE A 136 -7.37 17.61 0.99
CA PHE A 136 -8.63 18.34 1.13
C PHE A 136 -8.98 19.00 -0.20
N LYS A 137 -10.26 18.96 -0.57
CA LYS A 137 -10.77 19.64 -1.76
C LYS A 137 -12.20 20.10 -1.52
N ASP A 138 -12.50 21.31 -1.99
CA ASP A 138 -13.85 21.80 -2.14
C ASP A 138 -14.38 21.47 -3.55
N GLU A 139 -15.65 21.09 -3.62
CA GLU A 139 -16.37 20.85 -4.86
C GLU A 139 -17.66 21.64 -4.84
N GLN A 140 -18.13 22.07 -6.01
CA GLN A 140 -19.42 22.73 -6.15
C GLN A 140 -20.37 21.78 -6.86
N ASP A 141 -21.48 21.45 -6.22
CA ASP A 141 -22.53 20.64 -6.85
C ASP A 141 -23.23 21.46 -7.96
N LYS A 142 -24.01 20.79 -8.81
CA LYS A 142 -24.77 21.38 -9.91
C LYS A 142 -25.69 22.53 -9.48
N ASN A 143 -26.08 22.55 -8.21
CA ASN A 143 -26.94 23.57 -7.61
C ASN A 143 -26.15 24.74 -6.99
N GLY A 144 -24.84 24.84 -7.21
CA GLY A 144 -24.00 25.92 -6.69
C GLY A 144 -23.58 25.76 -5.22
N ARG A 145 -24.02 24.69 -4.55
CA ARG A 145 -23.69 24.41 -3.15
C ARG A 145 -22.27 23.84 -3.04
N LYS A 146 -21.48 24.39 -2.12
CA LYS A 146 -20.13 23.89 -1.81
C LYS A 146 -20.21 22.64 -0.94
N THR A 147 -19.47 21.61 -1.32
CA THR A 147 -19.22 20.41 -0.55
C THR A 147 -17.72 20.26 -0.33
N PHE A 148 -17.34 19.68 0.79
CA PHE A 148 -15.95 19.44 1.15
C PHE A 148 -15.67 17.95 1.18
N ASN A 149 -14.50 17.57 0.69
CA ASN A 149 -13.98 16.22 0.80
C ASN A 149 -12.58 16.21 1.42
N ALA A 150 -12.29 15.12 2.12
CA ALA A 150 -10.98 14.80 2.64
C ALA A 150 -10.65 13.35 2.25
N SER A 151 -9.56 13.14 1.52
CA SER A 151 -9.13 11.83 1.04
C SER A 151 -7.82 11.44 1.70
N LEU A 152 -7.83 10.40 2.52
CA LEU A 152 -6.63 9.71 3.01
C LEU A 152 -6.24 8.65 2.00
N ILE A 153 -5.08 8.86 1.37
CA ILE A 153 -4.49 7.99 0.37
C ILE A 153 -3.30 7.29 1.02
N PRO A 154 -3.34 5.97 1.23
CA PRO A 154 -2.19 5.23 1.74
C PRO A 154 -1.18 4.90 0.63
N ASN A 155 0.03 4.53 1.03
CA ASN A 155 1.03 3.90 0.15
C ASN A 155 0.54 2.51 -0.27
N ARG A 156 0.01 1.74 0.68
CA ARG A 156 -0.61 0.43 0.48
C ARG A 156 -1.87 0.30 1.33
N GLY A 157 -2.96 -0.16 0.74
CA GLY A 157 -4.22 -0.43 1.47
C GLY A 157 -5.43 0.36 0.96
N ALA A 158 -6.49 0.35 1.74
CA ALA A 158 -7.78 0.92 1.36
C ALA A 158 -7.82 2.46 1.45
N TRP A 159 -8.37 3.12 0.45
CA TRP A 159 -8.55 4.58 0.53
C TRP A 159 -9.69 4.92 1.50
N LEU A 160 -9.55 6.02 2.25
CA LEU A 160 -10.60 6.55 3.10
C LEU A 160 -10.97 7.95 2.62
N LYS A 161 -12.20 8.13 2.14
CA LYS A 161 -12.69 9.41 1.64
C LYS A 161 -13.87 9.89 2.46
N PHE A 162 -13.69 10.99 3.19
CA PHE A 162 -14.78 11.72 3.82
C PHE A 162 -15.37 12.73 2.84
N GLU A 163 -16.69 12.85 2.82
CA GLU A 163 -17.39 13.84 2.02
C GLU A 163 -18.66 14.32 2.70
N THR A 164 -18.94 15.62 2.59
CA THR A 164 -20.21 16.21 3.01
C THR A 164 -21.22 16.13 1.87
N ASP A 165 -22.47 15.82 2.18
CA ASP A 165 -23.55 15.79 1.18
C ASP A 165 -24.37 17.08 1.13
N LYS A 166 -25.52 17.02 0.46
CA LYS A 166 -26.47 18.13 0.30
C LYS A 166 -27.33 18.43 1.54
N ASN A 167 -27.28 17.58 2.56
CA ASN A 167 -28.02 17.70 3.82
C ASN A 167 -27.08 18.06 4.99
N ASP A 168 -25.83 18.42 4.69
CA ASP A 168 -24.74 18.63 5.66
C ASP A 168 -24.36 17.36 6.44
N LEU A 169 -24.70 16.16 5.93
CA LEU A 169 -24.30 14.91 6.56
C LEU A 169 -22.88 14.54 6.13
N LEU A 170 -22.07 14.11 7.10
CA LEU A 170 -20.73 13.62 6.87
C LEU A 170 -20.77 12.13 6.55
N HIS A 171 -20.29 11.79 5.36
CA HIS A 171 -20.18 10.42 4.89
C HIS A 171 -18.72 10.01 4.76
N VAL A 172 -18.47 8.72 4.83
CA VAL A 172 -17.20 8.08 4.54
C VAL A 172 -17.39 7.04 3.45
N ARG A 173 -16.37 6.91 2.58
CA ARG A 173 -16.23 5.81 1.62
C ARG A 173 -14.92 5.11 1.88
N VAL A 174 -14.99 3.79 2.00
CA VAL A 174 -13.84 2.91 2.11
C VAL A 174 -13.61 2.26 0.74
N ASP A 175 -12.44 2.41 0.15
CA ASP A 175 -12.04 1.71 -1.09
C ASP A 175 -13.04 1.86 -2.26
N LYS A 176 -13.54 3.09 -2.46
CA LYS A 176 -14.53 3.44 -3.51
C LYS A 176 -15.88 2.73 -3.39
N THR A 177 -16.21 2.15 -2.24
CA THR A 177 -17.52 1.57 -1.96
C THR A 177 -18.62 2.63 -1.81
N ARG A 178 -19.84 2.18 -1.51
CA ARG A 178 -21.00 3.06 -1.28
C ARG A 178 -20.75 3.97 -0.07
N LYS A 179 -21.42 5.12 -0.04
CA LYS A 179 -21.37 6.04 1.11
C LYS A 179 -21.90 5.31 2.35
N ILE A 180 -21.21 5.51 3.45
CA ILE A 180 -21.60 5.12 4.80
C ILE A 180 -21.61 6.39 5.63
N ASN A 181 -22.55 6.57 6.54
CA ASN A 181 -22.49 7.68 7.49
C ASN A 181 -21.16 7.59 8.26
N ALA A 182 -20.41 8.69 8.36
CA ALA A 182 -19.10 8.70 8.99
C ALA A 182 -19.16 8.29 10.47
N HIS A 183 -20.29 8.52 11.13
CA HIS A 183 -20.52 8.10 12.50
C HIS A 183 -20.46 6.59 12.70
N VAL A 184 -20.92 5.81 11.70
CA VAL A 184 -20.80 4.34 11.71
C VAL A 184 -19.34 3.93 11.83
N LEU A 185 -18.43 4.56 11.10
CA LEU A 185 -17.00 4.24 11.19
C LEU A 185 -16.41 4.65 12.54
N MET A 186 -16.75 5.84 13.06
CA MET A 186 -16.23 6.30 14.36
C MET A 186 -16.68 5.38 15.49
N ARG A 187 -17.96 5.00 15.51
CA ARG A 187 -18.51 4.07 16.49
C ARG A 187 -17.91 2.67 16.33
N ALA A 188 -17.72 2.18 15.10
CA ALA A 188 -17.09 0.88 14.84
C ALA A 188 -15.61 0.79 15.27
N ILE A 189 -14.90 1.92 15.38
CA ILE A 189 -13.53 2.00 15.94
C ILE A 189 -13.56 2.03 17.48
N GLY A 190 -14.74 2.09 18.10
CA GLY A 190 -14.90 2.11 19.55
C GLY A 190 -14.93 3.52 20.16
N LEU A 191 -15.19 4.57 19.38
CA LEU A 191 -15.32 5.94 19.89
C LEU A 191 -16.76 6.22 20.36
N SER A 192 -16.90 6.81 21.54
CA SER A 192 -18.18 7.34 22.03
C SER A 192 -18.51 8.69 21.36
N ASP A 193 -19.77 9.14 21.49
CA ASP A 193 -20.19 10.43 20.94
C ASP A 193 -19.38 11.58 21.53
N ASN A 194 -19.17 11.55 22.85
CA ASN A 194 -18.39 12.56 23.56
C ASN A 194 -16.92 12.54 23.12
N ASP A 195 -16.32 11.35 22.94
CA ASP A 195 -14.93 11.24 22.47
C ASP A 195 -14.70 11.94 21.13
N VAL A 196 -15.71 11.90 20.25
CA VAL A 196 -15.63 12.55 18.95
C VAL A 196 -15.92 14.04 19.08
N LEU A 197 -17.01 14.42 19.74
CA LEU A 197 -17.46 15.82 19.85
C LEU A 197 -16.43 16.69 20.58
N ASP A 198 -15.81 16.20 21.66
CA ASP A 198 -14.84 16.94 22.45
C ASP A 198 -13.53 17.24 21.70
N LYS A 199 -13.22 16.44 20.66
CA LYS A 199 -11.99 16.59 19.86
C LYS A 199 -12.20 17.44 18.60
N LEU A 200 -13.45 17.75 18.24
CA LEU A 200 -13.75 18.56 17.08
C LEU A 200 -13.72 20.05 17.44
N ARG A 201 -13.10 20.86 16.57
CA ARG A 201 -13.14 22.33 16.68
C ARG A 201 -14.54 22.90 16.47
N HIS A 202 -15.33 22.21 15.65
CA HIS A 202 -16.67 22.61 15.24
C HIS A 202 -17.63 21.40 15.29
N PRO A 203 -18.01 20.95 16.50
CA PRO A 203 -18.89 19.79 16.68
C PRO A 203 -20.28 19.96 16.05
N GLU A 204 -20.73 21.19 15.85
CA GLU A 204 -22.03 21.54 15.25
C GLU A 204 -22.21 20.94 13.83
N TYR A 205 -21.14 20.77 13.07
CA TYR A 205 -21.20 20.16 11.73
C TYR A 205 -21.32 18.64 11.78
N TYR A 206 -20.99 18.02 12.91
CA TYR A 206 -21.02 16.56 13.06
C TYR A 206 -22.31 16.08 13.75
N GLN A 207 -22.93 16.91 14.57
CA GLN A 207 -24.14 16.58 15.34
C GLN A 207 -25.26 15.96 14.48
N LYS A 208 -25.57 16.57 13.32
CA LYS A 208 -26.58 16.05 12.38
C LYS A 208 -26.26 14.63 11.90
N SER A 209 -24.98 14.29 11.78
CA SER A 209 -24.54 12.95 11.32
C SER A 209 -24.72 11.91 12.43
N ILE A 210 -24.54 12.29 13.70
CA ILE A 210 -24.83 11.43 14.86
C ILE A 210 -26.32 11.14 14.92
N GLU A 211 -27.16 12.18 14.88
CA GLU A 211 -28.62 12.07 14.92
C GLU A 211 -29.13 11.15 13.80
N ALA A 212 -28.71 11.40 12.56
CA ALA A 212 -29.09 10.57 11.42
C ALA A 212 -28.64 9.10 11.55
N ALA A 213 -27.46 8.83 12.13
CA ALA A 213 -27.00 7.46 12.37
C ALA A 213 -27.81 6.76 13.47
N ASN A 214 -28.15 7.48 14.54
CA ASN A 214 -28.98 6.96 15.63
C ASN A 214 -30.41 6.66 15.15
N ASP A 215 -30.98 7.51 14.29
CA ASP A 215 -32.30 7.29 13.66
C ASP A 215 -32.31 6.04 12.76
N GLU A 216 -31.16 5.72 12.14
CA GLU A 216 -30.95 4.48 11.37
C GLU A 216 -30.66 3.25 12.28
N GLY A 217 -30.70 3.42 13.60
CA GLY A 217 -30.51 2.37 14.59
C GLY A 217 -29.04 2.02 14.86
N ILE A 218 -28.10 2.95 14.62
CA ILE A 218 -26.67 2.78 14.92
C ILE A 218 -26.33 3.46 16.26
N ALA A 219 -26.83 2.90 17.35
CA ALA A 219 -26.59 3.42 18.69
C ALA A 219 -25.36 2.77 19.37
N SER A 220 -24.99 1.53 19.00
CA SER A 220 -23.89 0.77 19.61
C SER A 220 -22.75 0.44 18.64
N GLU A 221 -21.59 0.08 19.20
CA GLU A 221 -20.44 -0.44 18.46
C GLU A 221 -20.80 -1.68 17.63
N ASP A 222 -21.52 -2.63 18.22
CA ASP A 222 -21.96 -3.85 17.52
C ASP A 222 -22.81 -3.54 16.28
N GLN A 223 -23.75 -2.60 16.41
CA GLN A 223 -24.60 -2.18 15.28
C GLN A 223 -23.76 -1.50 14.18
N ALA A 224 -22.79 -0.69 14.59
CA ALA A 224 -21.89 -0.03 13.66
C ALA A 224 -20.98 -1.03 12.92
N LEU A 225 -20.46 -2.04 13.61
CA LEU A 225 -19.66 -3.11 13.02
C LEU A 225 -20.46 -3.95 12.02
N LEU A 226 -21.72 -4.27 12.34
CA LEU A 226 -22.64 -4.98 11.45
C LEU A 226 -22.95 -4.17 10.18
N GLU A 227 -23.27 -2.89 10.32
CA GLU A 227 -23.58 -2.01 9.18
C GLU A 227 -22.34 -1.78 8.31
N LEU A 228 -21.17 -1.58 8.92
CA LEU A 228 -19.90 -1.48 8.21
C LEU A 228 -19.62 -2.77 7.41
N TYR A 229 -19.77 -3.95 8.02
CA TYR A 229 -19.55 -5.23 7.35
C TYR A 229 -20.49 -5.41 6.15
N LYS A 230 -21.78 -5.15 6.35
CA LYS A 230 -22.82 -5.24 5.31
C LYS A 230 -22.52 -4.35 4.09
N LYS A 231 -21.98 -3.15 4.32
CA LYS A 231 -21.63 -2.21 3.23
C LYS A 231 -20.36 -2.62 2.48
N LEU A 232 -19.37 -3.16 3.19
CA LEU A 232 -18.08 -3.55 2.61
C LEU A 232 -18.11 -4.95 1.97
N ARG A 233 -19.00 -5.83 2.41
CA ARG A 233 -19.19 -7.19 1.87
C ARG A 233 -20.66 -7.48 1.59
N PRO A 234 -21.25 -6.86 0.55
CA PRO A 234 -22.63 -7.10 0.18
C PRO A 234 -22.78 -8.54 -0.33
N GLY A 235 -23.44 -9.41 0.45
CA GLY A 235 -23.70 -10.81 0.09
C GLY A 235 -23.24 -11.83 1.13
N GLU A 236 -22.40 -11.42 2.09
CA GLU A 236 -22.04 -12.26 3.24
C GLU A 236 -22.93 -11.93 4.45
N PRO A 237 -23.35 -12.92 5.25
CA PRO A 237 -24.12 -12.67 6.46
C PRO A 237 -23.28 -11.82 7.44
N PRO A 238 -23.77 -10.66 7.89
CA PRO A 238 -22.99 -9.78 8.76
C PRO A 238 -22.88 -10.37 10.16
N SER A 239 -21.68 -10.26 10.75
CA SER A 239 -21.40 -10.61 12.15
C SER A 239 -20.52 -9.54 12.78
N VAL A 240 -20.66 -9.33 14.09
CA VAL A 240 -19.87 -8.35 14.85
C VAL A 240 -18.38 -8.70 14.77
N SER A 241 -18.03 -9.97 15.00
CA SER A 241 -16.65 -10.47 14.90
C SER A 241 -16.07 -10.33 13.49
N GLY A 242 -16.90 -10.55 12.46
CA GLY A 242 -16.54 -10.32 11.07
C GLY A 242 -16.25 -8.84 10.80
N GLY A 243 -17.10 -7.94 11.29
CA GLY A 243 -16.92 -6.48 11.24
C GLY A 243 -15.61 -6.04 11.86
N GLN A 244 -15.32 -6.52 13.07
CA GLN A 244 -14.12 -6.16 13.82
C GLN A 244 -12.84 -6.65 13.11
N THR A 245 -12.84 -7.91 12.65
CA THR A 245 -11.71 -8.48 11.89
C THR A 245 -11.50 -7.73 10.58
N LEU A 246 -12.59 -7.39 9.87
CA LEU A 246 -12.53 -6.63 8.63
C LEU A 246 -11.95 -5.24 8.85
N LEU A 247 -12.43 -4.52 9.86
CA LEU A 247 -11.93 -3.18 10.22
C LEU A 247 -10.44 -3.22 10.57
N HIS A 248 -10.04 -4.14 11.45
CA HIS A 248 -8.65 -4.32 11.86
C HIS A 248 -7.74 -4.63 10.66
N SER A 249 -8.11 -5.63 9.86
CA SER A 249 -7.32 -6.03 8.69
C SER A 249 -7.25 -4.96 7.60
N ARG A 250 -8.21 -4.03 7.54
CA ARG A 250 -8.23 -2.97 6.52
C ARG A 250 -7.39 -1.75 6.87
N PHE A 251 -7.31 -1.38 8.15
CA PHE A 251 -6.71 -0.09 8.55
C PHE A 251 -5.64 -0.20 9.63
N PHE A 252 -5.64 -1.27 10.42
CA PHE A 252 -4.79 -1.40 11.60
C PHE A 252 -3.76 -2.54 11.50
N ASP A 253 -3.86 -3.40 10.49
CA ASP A 253 -2.86 -4.41 10.17
C ASP A 253 -1.74 -3.79 9.30
N PRO A 254 -0.50 -3.63 9.81
CA PRO A 254 0.61 -3.04 9.05
C PRO A 254 0.99 -3.86 7.80
N LYS A 255 0.63 -5.15 7.75
CA LYS A 255 0.85 -5.99 6.57
C LYS A 255 -0.11 -5.64 5.43
N ARG A 256 -1.22 -4.97 5.71
CA ARG A 256 -2.27 -4.64 4.73
C ARG A 256 -2.47 -3.15 4.53
N TYR A 257 -2.07 -2.33 5.49
CA TYR A 257 -2.18 -0.88 5.47
C TYR A 257 -0.86 -0.20 5.82
N ASP A 258 -0.40 0.71 4.97
CA ASP A 258 0.84 1.47 5.15
C ASP A 258 0.71 2.85 4.51
N LEU A 259 1.12 3.90 5.24
CA LEU A 259 1.23 5.27 4.71
C LEU A 259 2.60 5.52 4.07
N GLY A 260 3.56 4.62 4.26
CA GLY A 260 4.93 4.78 3.84
C GLY A 260 5.66 5.84 4.67
N ARG A 261 6.95 6.05 4.40
CA ARG A 261 7.74 7.06 5.13
C ARG A 261 7.39 8.52 4.77
N VAL A 262 6.72 8.72 3.64
CA VAL A 262 6.37 10.04 3.10
C VAL A 262 5.04 10.53 3.64
N GLY A 263 4.08 9.61 3.87
CA GLY A 263 2.76 9.91 4.42
C GLY A 263 2.79 10.04 5.93
#